data_AF-A0AAN8G3P5-F1
#
_entry.id   AF-A0AAN8G3P5-F1
#
_cell.length_a   1.000
_cell.length_b   1.000
_cell.length_c   1.000
_cell.angle_alpha   90.00
_cell.angle_beta   90.00
_cell.angle_gamma   90.00
#
_symmetry.space_group_name_H-M   'P 1'
#
loop_
_entity.id
_entity.type
_entity.pdbx_description
1 polymer ?
#
loop_
_entity_poly.entity_id
_entity_poly.type
_entity_poly.pdbx_seq_one_letter_code
_entity_poly.pdbx_strand_id
1 'polypeptide(L)' 'QLDETGFEFVQQCIAFLEERGIREQGLYRNCGVTSKVQKLMQLGLDKRKANGDKLNFNDDEWEIKTISSAVKTFLSFTLG' A
#
# COMPACT_ATOMS: atom_id res chain seq x y z
N GLN A 1 15.26 -11.45 -0.44
CA GLN A 1 15.50 -10.90 0.91
C GLN A 1 14.51 -9.75 1.06
N LEU A 2 13.60 -9.76 2.03
CA LEU A 2 12.74 -8.59 2.26
C LEU A 2 13.66 -7.43 2.62
N ASP A 3 13.77 -6.46 1.72
CA ASP A 3 14.47 -5.22 2.00
C ASP A 3 13.64 -4.38 2.97
N GLU A 4 14.33 -3.66 3.84
CA GLU A 4 13.79 -2.72 4.85
C GLU A 4 12.67 -1.83 4.27
N THR A 5 12.83 -1.38 3.01
CA THR A 5 11.86 -0.62 2.23
C THR A 5 10.49 -1.30 2.10
N GLY A 6 10.45 -2.63 1.92
CA GLY A 6 9.20 -3.38 1.83
C GLY A 6 8.47 -3.45 3.17
N PHE A 7 9.22 -3.53 4.26
CA PHE A 7 8.66 -3.53 5.61
C PHE A 7 8.06 -2.16 5.97
N GLU A 8 8.80 -1.08 5.68
CA GLU A 8 8.31 0.29 5.87
C GLU A 8 7.06 0.57 5.03
N PHE A 9 7.02 0.09 3.78
CA PHE A 9 5.85 0.23 2.92
C PHE A 9 4.60 -0.42 3.53
N VAL A 10 4.72 -1.67 4.00
CA VAL A 10 3.60 -2.40 4.60
C VAL A 10 3.16 -1.71 5.90
N GLN A 11 4.09 -1.27 6.75
CA GLN A 11 3.75 -0.55 7.98
C GLN A 11 2.97 0.73 7.69
N GLN A 12 3.38 1.53 6.71
CA GLN A 12 2.66 2.75 6.33
C GLN A 12 1.26 2.45 5.79
N CYS A 13 1.13 1.41 4.96
CA CYS A 13 -0.17 0.98 4.46
C CYS A 13 -1.11 0.54 5.59
N ILE A 14 -0.61 -0.23 6.56
CA ILE A 14 -1.41 -0.68 7.72
C ILE A 14 -1.83 0.52 8.57
N ALA A 15 -0.91 1.43 8.90
CA ALA A 15 -1.23 2.62 9.68
C ALA A 15 -2.34 3.48 9.02
N PHE A 16 -2.27 3.65 7.70
CA PHE A 16 -3.33 4.35 6.96
C PHE A 16 -4.67 3.62 7.01
N LEU A 17 -4.67 2.29 6.87
CA LEU A 17 -5.88 1.47 6.96
C LEU A 17 -6.48 1.48 8.37
N GLU A 18 -5.67 1.54 9.42
CA GLU A 18 -6.16 1.69 10.79
C GLU A 18 -6.80 3.06 11.01
N GLU A 19 -6.21 4.13 10.49
CA GLU A 19 -6.73 5.49 10.70
C GLU A 19 -7.98 5.79 9.86
N ARG A 20 -7.99 5.38 8.58
CA ARG A 20 -9.07 5.71 7.63
C ARG A 20 -9.95 4.53 7.23
N GLY A 21 -9.41 3.32 7.25
CA GLY A 21 -10.10 2.10 6.80
C GLY A 21 -11.20 1.62 7.75
N ILE A 22 -11.09 1.88 9.06
CA ILE A 22 -12.10 1.45 10.06
C ILE A 22 -13.50 2.04 9.77
N ARG A 23 -13.57 3.17 9.05
CA ARG A 23 -14.82 3.83 8.67
C ARG A 23 -15.43 3.32 7.35
N GLU A 24 -14.72 2.52 6.57
CA GLU A 24 -15.16 2.02 5.27
C GLU A 24 -16.04 0.76 5.43
N GLN A 25 -17.33 0.85 5.06
CA GLN A 25 -18.20 -0.33 5.02
C GLN A 25 -17.78 -1.26 3.88
N GLY A 26 -17.43 -2.51 4.20
CA GLY A 26 -16.98 -3.48 3.20
C GLY A 26 -15.48 -3.41 2.91
N LEU A 27 -14.69 -2.85 3.83
CA LEU A 27 -13.23 -2.93 3.84
C LEU A 27 -12.75 -4.36 3.54
N TYR A 28 -11.79 -4.50 2.63
CA TYR A 28 -11.25 -5.77 2.10
C TYR A 28 -12.16 -6.60 1.18
N ARG A 29 -13.46 -6.27 1.03
CA ARG A 29 -14.39 -6.93 0.09
C ARG A 29 -14.38 -6.29 -1.30
N ASN A 30 -14.18 -4.98 -1.37
CA ASN A 30 -14.10 -4.25 -2.63
C ASN A 30 -12.67 -4.26 -3.20
N CYS A 31 -12.53 -4.64 -4.47
CA CYS A 31 -11.23 -4.66 -5.15
C CYS A 31 -10.77 -3.24 -5.50
N GLY A 32 -9.51 -2.90 -5.15
CA GLY A 32 -8.87 -1.69 -5.61
C GLY A 32 -8.66 -1.65 -7.12
N VAL A 33 -8.44 -0.45 -7.66
CA VAL A 33 -8.15 -0.28 -9.09
C VAL A 33 -6.75 -0.83 -9.37
N THR A 34 -6.65 -1.90 -10.16
CA THR A 34 -5.39 -2.64 -10.38
C THR A 34 -4.24 -1.75 -10.85
N SER A 35 -4.49 -0.78 -11.74
CA SER A 35 -3.45 0.15 -12.21
C SER A 35 -2.91 1.03 -11.08
N LYS A 36 -3.77 1.50 -10.18
CA LYS A 36 -3.36 2.24 -8.98
C LYS A 36 -2.59 1.33 -8.02
N VAL A 37 -3.02 0.08 -7.84
CA VAL A 37 -2.32 -0.90 -7.00
C VAL A 37 -0.89 -1.13 -7.49
N GLN A 38 -0.71 -1.36 -8.79
CA GLN A 38 0.61 -1.54 -9.40
C GLN A 38 1.48 -0.28 -9.28
N LYS A 39 0.90 0.91 -9.52
CA LYS A 39 1.60 2.20 -9.36
C LYS A 39 2.05 2.40 -7.90
N LEU A 40 1.18 2.11 -6.94
CA LEU A 40 1.48 2.24 -5.51
C LEU A 40 2.59 1.29 -5.08
N MET A 41 2.53 0.03 -5.52
CA MET A 41 3.57 -0.98 -5.29
C MET A 41 4.91 -0.55 -5.89
N GLN A 42 4.91 -0.01 -7.11
CA GLN A 42 6.13 0.49 -7.75
C GLN A 42 6.71 1.66 -6.96
N LEU A 43 5.89 2.63 -6.56
CA LEU A 43 6.35 3.81 -5.81
C LEU A 43 6.83 3.46 -4.40
N GLY A 44 6.16 2.52 -3.72
CA GLY A 44 6.47 2.14 -2.35
C GLY A 44 7.63 1.19 -2.19
N LEU A 45 7.91 0.40 -3.23
CA LEU A 45 9.04 -0.54 -3.24
C LEU A 45 10.25 0.01 -4.00
N ASP A 46 10.16 1.21 -4.59
CA ASP A 46 11.29 1.84 -5.26
C ASP A 46 12.31 2.36 -4.23
N LYS A 47 13.38 1.58 -4.04
CA LYS A 47 14.51 1.93 -3.17
C LYS A 47 15.17 3.27 -3.53
N ARG A 48 15.03 3.76 -4.77
CA ARG A 48 15.57 5.07 -5.18
C ARG A 48 14.77 6.24 -4.61
N LYS A 49 13.49 6.04 -4.26
CA LYS A 49 12.63 7.05 -3.65
C LYS A 49 12.59 7.03 -2.12
N ALA A 50 13.06 5.94 -1.50
CA ALA A 50 13.14 5.80 -0.05
C ALA A 50 13.90 6.95 0.65
N ASN A 51 14.81 7.63 -0.06
CA ASN A 51 15.66 8.67 0.51
C ASN A 51 15.10 10.10 0.43
N GLY A 52 13.89 10.34 -0.08
CA GLY A 52 13.40 11.73 -0.17
C GLY A 52 11.91 11.95 -0.41
N ASP A 53 11.19 10.97 -0.96
CA ASP A 53 9.81 11.15 -1.38
C ASP A 53 8.95 10.09 -0.68
N LYS A 54 8.65 10.33 0.61
CA LYS A 54 7.75 9.44 1.38
C LYS A 54 6.41 9.37 0.66
N LEU A 55 5.92 8.16 0.43
CA LEU A 55 4.59 7.94 -0.12
C LEU A 55 3.55 8.68 0.71
N ASN A 56 2.92 9.69 0.13
CA ASN A 56 1.88 10.45 0.80
C ASN A 56 0.51 9.80 0.55
N PHE A 57 0.06 8.98 1.51
CA PHE A 57 -1.25 8.36 1.46
C PHE A 57 -2.41 9.35 1.72
N ASN A 58 -2.12 10.58 2.14
CA ASN A 58 -3.14 11.62 2.33
C ASN A 58 -3.63 12.26 1.03
N ASP A 59 -2.97 12.00 -0.10
CA ASP A 59 -3.50 12.41 -1.40
C ASP A 59 -4.78 11.61 -1.68
N ASP A 60 -5.87 12.30 -2.06
CA ASP A 60 -7.14 11.67 -2.47
C ASP A 60 -6.99 10.73 -3.70
N GLU A 61 -5.78 10.64 -4.26
CA GLU A 61 -5.39 9.66 -5.27
C GLU A 61 -5.54 8.21 -4.77
N TRP A 62 -5.27 7.95 -3.49
CA TRP A 62 -5.16 6.60 -2.92
C TRP A 62 -6.38 6.17 -2.10
N GLU A 63 -7.26 5.41 -2.76
CA GLU A 63 -8.41 4.80 -2.10
C GLU A 63 -7.99 3.66 -1.15
N ILE A 64 -8.69 3.53 -0.04
CA ILE A 64 -8.50 2.48 0.98
C ILE A 64 -8.43 1.07 0.36
N LYS A 65 -9.34 0.77 -0.58
CA LYS A 65 -9.35 -0.50 -1.34
C LYS A 65 -8.07 -0.76 -2.12
N THR A 66 -7.46 0.29 -2.68
CA THR A 66 -6.20 0.21 -3.44
C THR A 66 -5.03 -0.13 -2.53
N ILE A 67 -4.96 0.52 -1.37
CA ILE A 67 -3.89 0.27 -0.37
C ILE A 67 -4.02 -1.15 0.20
N SER A 68 -5.24 -1.57 0.57
CA SER A 68 -5.49 -2.95 1.02
C SER A 68 -5.11 -4.00 -0.04
N SER A 69 -5.45 -3.75 -1.32
CA SER A 69 -5.05 -4.62 -2.43
C SER A 69 -3.53 -4.66 -2.61
N ALA A 70 -2.83 -3.53 -2.46
CA ALA A 70 -1.36 -3.48 -2.55
C ALA A 70 -0.68 -4.31 -1.45
N VAL A 71 -1.14 -4.20 -0.19
CA VAL A 71 -0.63 -5.03 0.91
C VAL A 71 -0.84 -6.52 0.62
N LYS A 72 -2.04 -6.91 0.15
CA LYS A 72 -2.32 -8.30 -0.25
C LYS A 72 -1.37 -8.78 -1.37
N THR A 73 -1.16 -7.96 -2.39
CA THR A 73 -0.24 -8.27 -3.50
C THR A 73 1.20 -8.42 -3.02
N PHE A 74 1.68 -7.53 -2.14
CA PHE A 74 3.01 -7.62 -1.57
C PHE A 74 3.22 -8.90 -0.77
N LEU A 75 2.28 -9.24 0.12
CA LEU A 75 2.34 -10.48 0.91
C LEU A 75 2.28 -11.73 0.02
N SER A 76 1.42 -11.72 -0.99
CA SER A 76 1.32 -12.82 -1.96
C SER A 76 2.59 -13.00 -2.79
N PHE A 77 3.29 -11.92 -3.12
CA PHE A 77 4.56 -11.97 -3.85
C PHE A 77 5.71 -12.48 -2.96
N THR A 78 5.63 -12.22 -1.66
CA THR A 78 6.68 -12.56 -0.69
C THR A 78 6.58 -14.00 -0.16
N LEU A 79 5.36 -14.54 -0.08
CA LEU A 79 5.06 -15.90 0.39
C LEU A 79 5.02 -16.94 -0.74
N GLY A 80 5.22 -16.52 -1.99
CA GLY A 80 5.24 -17.37 -3.19
C GLY A 80 6.62 -17.90 -3.55
#